data_AF-A0A377BRP1-F1
#
_entry.id   AF-A0A377BRP1-F1
#
_cell.length_a   1.000
_cell.length_b   1.000
_cell.length_c   1.000
_cell.angle_alpha   90.00
_cell.angle_beta   90.00
_cell.angle_gamma   90.00
#
_symmetry.space_group_name_H-M   'P 1'
#
loop_
_entity.id
_entity.type
_entity.pdbx_description
1 polymer ?
#
loop_
_entity_poly.entity_id
_entity_poly.type
_entity_poly.pdbx_seq_one_letter_code
_entity_poly.pdbx_strand_id
1 'polypeptide(L)'
;MTIPGDVEQAMKTLQTFPGIGRWTANYFALRGWQAKDVFLPDDYLIKQRFPGMTPAQIRLYAERWKPWRSYALLHIWYTEGWQPDEA
;
A
#
# COMPACT_ATOMS: atom_id res chain seq x y z
N MET A 1 6.07 12.08 -16.18
CA MET A 1 5.88 10.62 -16.08
C MET A 1 4.41 10.33 -16.21
N THR A 2 3.99 9.45 -17.11
CA THR A 2 2.60 9.03 -17.26
C THR A 2 2.33 7.81 -16.37
N ILE A 3 1.13 7.75 -15.78
CA ILE A 3 0.69 6.59 -15.01
C ILE A 3 0.52 5.41 -15.99
N PRO A 4 1.04 4.21 -15.69
CA PRO A 4 0.78 3.02 -16.49
C PRO A 4 -0.73 2.72 -16.59
N GLY A 5 -1.19 2.24 -17.75
CA GLY A 5 -2.60 1.82 -17.92
C GLY A 5 -2.98 0.62 -17.04
N ASP A 6 -2.01 -0.24 -16.72
CA ASP A 6 -2.11 -1.31 -15.72
C ASP A 6 -1.00 -1.14 -14.68
N VAL A 7 -1.36 -0.56 -13.55
CA VAL A 7 -0.41 -0.29 -12.45
C VAL A 7 0.07 -1.58 -11.78
N GLU A 8 -0.79 -2.59 -11.67
CA GLU A 8 -0.42 -3.86 -11.02
C GLU A 8 0.61 -4.62 -11.85
N GLN A 9 0.41 -4.70 -13.16
CA GLN A 9 1.36 -5.33 -14.06
C GLN A 9 2.70 -4.59 -14.07
N ALA A 10 2.68 -3.25 -14.09
CA ALA A 10 3.90 -2.45 -14.04
C ALA A 10 4.67 -2.64 -12.72
N MET A 11 3.98 -2.76 -11.58
CA MET A 11 4.63 -3.07 -10.29
C MET A 11 5.22 -4.49 -10.26
N LYS A 12 4.60 -5.47 -10.91
CA LYS A 12 5.19 -6.82 -11.06
C LYS A 12 6.48 -6.76 -11.87
N THR A 13 6.52 -5.98 -12.94
CA THR A 13 7.74 -5.75 -13.72
C THR A 13 8.82 -5.05 -12.89
N LEU A 14 8.48 -4.05 -12.08
CA LEU A 14 9.47 -3.41 -11.19
C LEU A 14 10.12 -4.41 -10.22
N GLN A 15 9.36 -5.38 -9.73
CA GLN A 15 9.87 -6.39 -8.78
C GLN A 15 10.85 -7.39 -9.41
N THR A 16 11.04 -7.40 -10.73
CA THR A 16 12.07 -8.23 -11.37
C THR A 16 13.46 -7.58 -11.31
N PHE A 17 13.54 -6.31 -10.89
CA PHE A 17 14.80 -5.57 -10.82
C PHE A 17 15.52 -5.89 -9.51
N PRO A 18 16.86 -6.02 -9.52
CA PRO A 18 17.63 -6.33 -8.32
C PRO A 18 17.45 -5.23 -7.26
N GLY A 19 17.13 -5.64 -6.03
CA GLY A 19 16.91 -4.71 -4.91
C GLY A 19 15.50 -4.08 -4.86
N ILE A 20 14.61 -4.36 -5.80
CA ILE A 20 13.21 -3.86 -5.78
C ILE A 20 12.27 -4.95 -5.28
N GLY A 21 11.94 -4.91 -3.98
CA GLY A 21 10.92 -5.75 -3.38
C GLY A 21 9.49 -5.18 -3.51
N ARG A 22 8.50 -5.94 -3.02
CA ARG A 22 7.07 -5.56 -3.05
C ARG A 22 6.80 -4.18 -2.43
N TRP A 23 7.39 -3.90 -1.26
CA TRP A 23 7.23 -2.59 -0.60
C TRP A 23 7.76 -1.45 -1.47
N THR A 24 8.96 -1.60 -2.03
CA THR A 24 9.60 -0.58 -2.88
C THR A 24 8.78 -0.32 -4.15
N ALA A 25 8.29 -1.37 -4.81
CA ALA A 25 7.45 -1.23 -6.00
C ALA A 25 6.13 -0.52 -5.70
N ASN A 26 5.45 -0.88 -4.61
CA ASN A 26 4.19 -0.24 -4.19
C ASN A 26 4.41 1.23 -3.82
N TYR A 27 5.47 1.54 -3.06
CA TYR A 27 5.78 2.91 -2.67
C TYR A 27 6.16 3.77 -3.88
N PHE A 28 6.92 3.21 -4.82
CA PHE A 28 7.23 3.87 -6.08
C PHE A 28 5.98 4.13 -6.92
N ALA A 29 5.07 3.17 -7.06
CA ALA A 29 3.81 3.40 -7.76
C ALA A 29 2.99 4.54 -7.10
N LEU A 30 2.94 4.56 -5.77
CA LEU A 30 2.25 5.60 -5.01
C LEU A 30 2.88 6.98 -5.21
N ARG A 31 4.21 7.12 -5.12
CA ARG A 31 4.90 8.42 -5.17
C ARG A 31 5.32 8.83 -6.59
N GLY A 32 5.97 7.93 -7.31
CA GLY A 32 6.54 8.16 -8.65
C GLY A 32 5.49 8.18 -9.77
N TRP A 33 4.46 7.34 -9.68
CA TRP A 33 3.33 7.36 -10.63
C TRP A 33 2.07 8.02 -10.06
N GLN A 34 2.09 8.47 -8.80
CA GLN A 34 0.91 9.03 -8.15
C GLN A 34 -0.30 8.07 -8.24
N ALA A 35 -0.07 6.75 -8.23
CA ALA A 35 -1.12 5.75 -8.31
C ALA A 35 -2.05 5.90 -7.09
N LYS A 36 -3.36 5.99 -7.35
CA LYS A 36 -4.37 6.36 -6.35
C LYS A 36 -4.88 5.19 -5.51
N ASP A 37 -4.67 3.97 -5.99
CA ASP A 37 -5.22 2.75 -5.41
C ASP A 37 -4.17 1.70 -5.07
N VAL A 38 -3.12 2.09 -4.34
CA VAL A 38 -2.05 1.20 -3.88
C VAL A 38 -1.96 1.26 -2.36
N PHE A 39 -1.77 0.11 -1.71
CA PHE A 39 -1.57 0.00 -0.26
C PHE A 39 -0.22 -0.65 0.06
N LEU A 40 0.33 -0.33 1.22
CA LEU A 40 1.64 -0.83 1.67
C LEU A 40 1.47 -1.71 2.92
N PRO A 41 0.95 -2.95 2.80
CA PRO A 41 0.72 -3.83 3.95
C PRO A 41 2.02 -4.31 4.63
N ASP A 42 3.16 -4.20 3.94
CA ASP A 42 4.47 -4.56 4.49
C ASP A 42 5.20 -3.39 5.16
N ASP A 43 4.64 -2.18 5.09
CA ASP A 43 5.23 -0.99 5.66
C ASP A 43 5.34 -1.10 7.19
N TYR A 44 6.46 -0.61 7.72
CA TYR A 44 6.76 -0.71 9.15
C TYR A 44 5.71 -0.01 10.01
N LEU A 45 5.35 1.22 9.66
CA LEU A 45 4.36 2.00 10.41
C LEU A 45 2.96 1.44 10.21
N ILE A 46 2.63 0.93 9.02
CA ILE A 46 1.36 0.23 8.79
C ILE A 46 1.24 -1.02 9.64
N LYS A 47 2.25 -1.87 9.76
CA LYS A 47 2.18 -3.03 10.66
C LYS A 47 1.92 -2.63 12.11
N GLN A 48 2.48 -1.51 12.56
CA GLN A 48 2.22 -0.97 13.90
C GLN A 48 0.78 -0.47 14.06
N ARG A 49 0.18 0.08 12.99
CA ARG A 49 -1.22 0.57 12.96
C ARG A 49 -2.26 -0.55 12.88
N PHE A 50 -1.84 -1.77 12.56
CA PHE A 50 -2.69 -2.97 12.51
C PHE A 50 -2.15 -4.04 13.46
N PRO A 51 -2.20 -3.81 14.79
CA PRO A 51 -1.59 -4.71 15.76
C PRO A 51 -2.13 -6.14 15.64
N GLY A 52 -1.23 -7.12 15.58
CA GLY A 52 -1.57 -8.55 15.49
C GLY A 52 -1.99 -9.03 14.10
N MET A 53 -2.12 -8.16 13.10
CA MET A 53 -2.47 -8.57 11.73
C MET A 53 -1.23 -8.87 10.88
N THR A 54 -1.28 -9.97 10.14
CA THR A 54 -0.32 -10.29 9.09
C THR A 54 -0.48 -9.36 7.88
N PRO A 55 0.55 -9.17 7.04
CA PRO A 55 0.42 -8.36 5.82
C PRO A 55 -0.71 -8.81 4.89
N ALA A 56 -1.04 -10.10 4.87
CA ALA A 56 -2.16 -10.64 4.09
C ALA A 56 -3.52 -10.17 4.65
N GLN A 57 -3.70 -10.19 5.98
CA GLN A 57 -4.90 -9.67 6.64
C GLN A 57 -5.05 -8.16 6.43
N ILE A 58 -3.96 -7.40 6.55
CA ILE A 58 -3.95 -5.95 6.28
C ILE A 58 -4.37 -5.67 4.83
N ARG A 59 -3.84 -6.44 3.87
CA ARG A 59 -4.22 -6.32 2.45
C ARG A 59 -5.72 -6.53 2.25
N LEU A 60 -6.29 -7.56 2.89
CA LEU A 60 -7.73 -7.83 2.81
C LEU A 60 -8.55 -6.71 3.46
N TYR A 61 -8.14 -6.21 4.64
CA TYR A 61 -8.81 -5.11 5.33
C TYR A 61 -8.86 -3.85 4.47
N ALA A 62 -7.75 -3.52 3.79
CA ALA A 62 -7.62 -2.31 2.98
C ALA A 62 -8.49 -2.28 1.73
N GLU A 63 -9.06 -3.42 1.30
CA GLU A 63 -9.96 -3.50 0.15
C GLU A 63 -11.19 -2.58 0.29
N ARG A 64 -11.62 -2.30 1.53
CA ARG A 64 -12.73 -1.38 1.84
C ARG A 64 -12.53 0.05 1.34
N TRP A 65 -11.29 0.45 1.09
CA TRP A 65 -10.94 1.81 0.64
C TRP A 65 -10.71 1.91 -0.87
N LYS A 66 -10.95 0.85 -1.64
CA LYS A 66 -10.92 0.95 -3.11
C LYS A 66 -11.93 1.99 -3.62
N PRO A 67 -11.60 2.79 -4.66
CA PRO A 67 -10.35 2.82 -5.44
C PRO A 67 -9.33 3.86 -4.94
N TRP A 68 -9.30 4.15 -3.64
CA TRP A 68 -8.54 5.23 -3.03
C TRP A 68 -7.57 4.76 -1.94
N ARG A 69 -7.09 3.51 -2.03
CA ARG A 69 -6.21 2.90 -1.02
C ARG A 69 -4.95 3.74 -0.71
N SER A 70 -4.40 4.46 -1.70
CA SER A 70 -3.24 5.33 -1.46
C SER A 70 -3.58 6.51 -0.55
N TYR A 71 -4.79 7.06 -0.63
CA TYR A 71 -5.23 8.13 0.27
C TYR A 71 -5.48 7.60 1.68
N ALA A 72 -6.15 6.44 1.80
CA ALA A 72 -6.36 5.80 3.09
C ALA A 72 -5.03 5.50 3.80
N LEU A 73 -4.03 5.01 3.05
CA LEU A 73 -2.68 4.79 3.58
C LEU A 73 -2.10 6.05 4.22
N LEU A 74 -2.13 7.18 3.50
CA LEU A 74 -1.63 8.46 4.01
C LEU A 74 -2.39 8.87 5.28
N HIS A 75 -3.72 8.77 5.29
CA HIS A 75 -4.51 9.08 6.47
C HIS A 75 -4.12 8.21 7.68
N ILE A 76 -3.86 6.91 7.48
CA ILE A 76 -3.44 6.01 8.57
C ILE A 76 -2.07 6.40 9.11
N TRP A 77 -1.10 6.73 8.24
CA TRP A 77 0.21 7.22 8.68
C TRP A 77 0.10 8.47 9.56
N TYR A 78 -0.75 9.42 9.16
CA TYR A 78 -0.90 10.71 9.83
C TYR A 78 -1.94 10.72 10.96
N THR A 79 -2.51 9.57 11.32
CA THR A 79 -3.41 9.43 12.46
C THR A 79 -2.72 8.63 13.56
N GLU A 80 -2.20 9.32 14.59
CA GLU A 80 -1.34 8.72 15.62
C GLU A 80 -2.01 7.56 16.38
N GLY A 81 -3.29 7.72 16.72
CA GLY A 81 -4.09 6.73 17.45
C GLY A 81 -4.97 5.84 16.59
N TRP A 82 -4.72 5.75 15.28
CA TRP A 82 -5.56 4.93 14.40
C TRP A 82 -5.42 3.43 14.71
N GLN A 83 -6.55 2.74 14.76
CA GLN A 83 -6.67 1.30 14.92
C GLN A 83 -7.75 0.76 13.97
N PRO A 84 -7.64 -0.50 13.51
CA PRO A 84 -8.67 -1.10 12.67
C PRO A 84 -9.94 -1.35 13.49
N ASP A 85 -11.11 -1.06 12.90
CA ASP A 85 -12.40 -1.51 13.46
C ASP A 85 -12.41 -3.03 13.69
N GLU A 86 -12.92 -3.46 14.85
CA GLU A 86 -13.25 -4.85 15.12
C GLU A 86 -14.40 -5.31 14.22
N ALA A 87 -14.37 -6.57 13.79
CA ALA A 87 -15.37 -7.16 12.91
C ALA A 87 -16.66 -7.52 13.67
#